data_AF-A0A6J3LBB7-F1
#
_entry.id   AF-A0A6J3LBB7-F1
#
_cell.length_a   1.000
_cell.length_b   1.000
_cell.length_c   1.000
_cell.angle_alpha   90.00
_cell.angle_beta   90.00
_cell.angle_gamma   90.00
#
_symmetry.space_group_name_H-M   'P 1'
#
loop_
_entity.id
_entity.type
_entity.pdbx_description
1 polymer ?
#
loop_
_entity_poly.entity_id
_entity_poly.type
_entity_poly.pdbx_seq_one_letter_code
_entity_poly.pdbx_strand_id
1 'polypeptide(L)'
;MCDQFDKNSINLMEKEILKTYPNTYAFSKNLAEQILASKCKDLPVAIVRPSIIGPSLEEPCPGWIENISALTSTFVLIGRGCATAIRGMREVRLDLVPVDFVIDMIICTAWHVTLHRDHEVKVYNCTSNACPFKWGQMIDAILKCSTEMPLNDTLWYPDCSLIANRYIHRVLCVTPRVLPAVVIDIFLRLRGSKPMMMKLLKNGNKLFSSVKYFTMHEWTFQKDNCSDLARKVKMFNDSDMVKLDLRAMNWEKYVAIYYMGIRKFILKQDFKSTARQRLSRLYWIHQITKMSGITILLWIIYCIVY
;
A
#
# COMPACT_ATOMS: atom_id res chain seq x y z
N MET A 1 -16.42 0.52 -26.96
CA MET A 1 -15.24 -0.15 -27.54
C MET A 1 -15.08 -1.55 -26.97
N CYS A 2 -14.94 -1.76 -25.65
CA CYS A 2 -14.83 -3.10 -25.05
C CYS A 2 -16.05 -4.01 -25.28
N ASP A 3 -17.26 -3.47 -25.34
CA ASP A 3 -18.49 -4.25 -25.56
C ASP A 3 -18.62 -4.84 -26.97
N GLN A 4 -17.72 -4.46 -27.89
CA GLN A 4 -17.70 -4.92 -29.29
C GLN A 4 -16.64 -6.00 -29.54
N PHE A 5 -15.73 -6.25 -28.57
CA PHE A 5 -14.69 -7.27 -28.71
C PHE A 5 -15.09 -8.57 -28.03
N ASP A 6 -14.74 -9.69 -28.65
CA ASP A 6 -14.85 -10.99 -28.01
C ASP A 6 -13.83 -11.14 -26.87
N LYS A 7 -14.11 -12.06 -25.94
CA LYS A 7 -13.30 -12.28 -24.74
C LYS A 7 -11.85 -12.68 -25.06
N ASN A 8 -11.60 -13.37 -26.17
CA ASN A 8 -10.25 -13.79 -26.54
C ASN A 8 -9.42 -12.59 -27.02
N SER A 9 -10.00 -11.74 -27.87
CA SER A 9 -9.39 -10.49 -28.29
C SER A 9 -9.05 -9.58 -27.11
N ILE A 10 -9.95 -9.45 -26.13
CA ILE A 10 -9.70 -8.67 -24.90
C ILE A 10 -8.51 -9.24 -24.11
N ASN A 11 -8.46 -10.56 -23.91
CA ASN A 11 -7.36 -11.19 -23.17
C ASN A 11 -6.01 -11.05 -23.90
N LEU A 12 -6.00 -11.08 -25.23
CA LEU A 12 -4.80 -10.88 -26.04
C LEU A 12 -4.29 -9.44 -25.91
N MET A 13 -5.20 -8.45 -26.02
CA MET A 13 -4.86 -7.04 -25.81
C MET A 13 -4.34 -6.79 -24.40
N GLU A 14 -4.98 -7.35 -23.37
CA GLU A 14 -4.52 -7.24 -21.98
C GLU A 14 -3.09 -7.78 -21.85
N LYS A 15 -2.80 -8.95 -22.42
CA LYS A 15 -1.47 -9.56 -22.37
C LYS A 15 -0.39 -8.65 -23.00
N GLU A 16 -0.69 -8.00 -24.12
CA GLU A 16 0.24 -7.08 -24.77
C GLU A 16 0.43 -5.78 -23.95
N ILE A 17 -0.65 -5.20 -23.42
CA ILE A 17 -0.60 -4.01 -22.56
C ILE A 17 0.26 -4.26 -21.32
N LEU A 18 0.09 -5.43 -20.69
CA LEU A 18 0.82 -5.79 -19.46
C LEU A 18 2.30 -6.13 -19.68
N LYS A 19 2.79 -6.17 -20.93
CA LYS A 19 4.25 -6.22 -21.21
C LYS A 19 4.92 -4.88 -20.94
N THR A 20 4.20 -3.77 -21.13
CA THR A 20 4.74 -2.41 -21.00
C THR A 20 4.27 -1.74 -19.70
N TYR A 21 3.01 -1.93 -19.32
CA TYR A 21 2.41 -1.28 -18.15
C TYR A 21 2.29 -2.25 -16.97
N PRO A 22 2.46 -1.77 -15.73
CA PRO A 22 2.43 -2.64 -14.56
C PRO A 22 1.04 -3.21 -14.25
N ASN A 23 -0.01 -2.54 -14.72
CA ASN A 23 -1.39 -2.97 -14.65
C ASN A 23 -2.24 -2.20 -15.67
N THR A 24 -3.46 -2.68 -15.91
CA THR A 24 -4.43 -2.05 -16.81
C THR A 24 -4.86 -0.66 -16.36
N TYR A 25 -4.81 -0.37 -15.06
CA TYR A 25 -5.11 0.96 -14.50
C TYR A 25 -4.06 2.01 -14.91
N ALA A 26 -2.77 1.69 -14.83
CA ALA A 26 -1.70 2.59 -15.24
C ALA A 26 -1.78 2.89 -16.75
N PHE A 27 -2.10 1.87 -17.56
CA PHE A 27 -2.36 2.04 -18.99
C PHE A 27 -3.55 2.98 -19.25
N SER A 28 -4.70 2.73 -18.61
CA SER A 28 -5.90 3.53 -18.86
C SER A 28 -5.74 4.99 -18.42
N LYS A 29 -5.04 5.23 -17.31
CA LYS A 29 -4.70 6.59 -16.86
C LYS A 29 -3.71 7.28 -17.79
N ASN A 30 -2.68 6.58 -18.27
CA ASN A 30 -1.75 7.14 -19.25
C ASN A 30 -2.46 7.51 -20.56
N LEU A 31 -3.36 6.66 -21.06
CA LEU A 31 -4.16 6.94 -22.25
C LEU A 31 -5.07 8.17 -22.05
N ALA A 32 -5.71 8.28 -20.88
CA ALA A 32 -6.54 9.45 -20.56
C ALA A 32 -5.75 10.75 -20.56
N GLU A 33 -4.54 10.76 -19.99
CA GLU A 33 -3.65 11.93 -20.00
C GLU A 33 -3.24 12.34 -21.42
N GLN A 34 -2.93 11.37 -22.30
CA GLN A 34 -2.61 11.65 -23.71
C GLN A 34 -3.81 12.23 -24.48
N ILE A 35 -5.02 11.75 -24.20
CA ILE A 35 -6.25 12.30 -24.80
C ILE A 35 -6.45 13.75 -24.34
N LEU A 36 -6.29 14.04 -23.05
CA LEU A 36 -6.40 15.41 -22.53
C LEU A 36 -5.35 16.33 -23.15
N ALA A 37 -4.08 15.90 -23.19
CA ALA A 37 -3.00 16.68 -23.77
C ALA A 37 -3.18 16.97 -25.28
N SER A 38 -3.86 16.08 -26.02
CA SER A 38 -4.08 16.24 -27.46
C SER A 38 -5.38 16.98 -27.81
N LYS A 39 -6.42 16.88 -26.98
CA LYS A 39 -7.77 17.40 -27.29
C LYS A 39 -8.18 18.63 -26.49
N CYS A 40 -7.50 18.96 -25.39
CA CYS A 40 -7.94 19.98 -24.44
C CYS A 40 -6.95 21.15 -24.29
N LYS A 41 -6.10 21.42 -25.29
CA LYS A 41 -5.07 22.47 -25.22
C LYS A 41 -5.63 23.89 -25.03
N ASP A 42 -6.81 24.17 -25.58
CA ASP A 42 -7.44 25.49 -25.52
C ASP A 42 -8.45 25.62 -24.36
N LEU A 43 -8.53 24.60 -23.49
CA LEU A 43 -9.40 24.57 -22.32
C LEU A 43 -8.57 24.80 -21.06
N PRO A 44 -9.14 25.43 -19.99
CA PRO A 44 -8.47 25.56 -18.70
C PRO A 44 -8.43 24.20 -17.99
N VAL A 45 -7.56 23.31 -18.47
CA VAL A 45 -7.42 21.92 -18.02
C VAL A 45 -5.99 21.67 -17.55
N ALA A 46 -5.87 21.00 -16.41
CA ALA A 46 -4.62 20.44 -15.92
C ALA A 46 -4.84 19.04 -15.36
N ILE A 47 -3.73 18.31 -15.25
CA ILE A 47 -3.70 16.97 -14.69
C ILE A 47 -3.02 17.05 -13.33
N VAL A 48 -3.73 16.74 -12.26
CA VAL A 48 -3.12 16.46 -10.96
C VAL A 48 -2.85 14.96 -10.88
N ARG A 49 -1.57 14.59 -10.73
CA ARG A 49 -1.11 13.21 -10.68
C ARG A 49 -0.62 12.88 -9.26
N PRO A 50 -1.48 12.35 -8.38
CA PRO A 50 -1.06 11.90 -7.07
C PRO A 50 -0.28 10.59 -7.14
N SER A 51 0.63 10.39 -6.20
CA SER A 51 1.19 9.07 -5.89
C SER A 51 0.20 8.23 -5.09
N ILE A 52 0.67 7.26 -4.30
CA ILE A 52 -0.24 6.42 -3.51
C ILE A 52 -0.96 7.34 -2.52
N ILE A 53 -2.29 7.35 -2.56
CA ILE A 53 -3.09 8.17 -1.65
C ILE A 53 -3.30 7.38 -0.36
N GLY A 54 -2.93 7.99 0.76
CA GLY A 54 -3.19 7.51 2.11
C GLY A 54 -4.39 8.21 2.75
N PRO A 55 -4.68 7.93 4.02
CA PRO A 55 -5.73 8.60 4.77
C PRO A 55 -5.41 10.08 4.96
N SER A 56 -6.40 10.84 5.42
CA SER A 56 -6.18 12.23 5.81
C SER A 56 -5.16 12.34 6.94
N LEU A 57 -4.31 13.36 6.85
CA LEU A 57 -3.45 13.75 7.96
C LEU A 57 -4.27 14.53 9.00
N GLU A 58 -5.09 15.47 8.55
CA GLU A 58 -5.86 16.38 9.41
C GLU A 58 -7.34 16.47 9.02
N GLU A 59 -7.68 16.74 7.76
CA GLU A 59 -9.06 16.98 7.34
C GLU A 59 -9.64 15.82 6.50
N PRO A 60 -10.92 15.42 6.71
CA PRO A 60 -11.92 15.99 7.62
C PRO A 60 -11.72 15.60 9.09
N CYS A 61 -10.94 14.55 9.35
CA CYS A 61 -10.39 14.22 10.67
C CYS A 61 -9.19 13.29 10.48
N PRO A 62 -8.22 13.21 11.41
CA PRO A 62 -7.03 12.37 11.23
C PRO A 62 -7.36 10.88 11.00
N GLY A 63 -6.76 10.29 9.97
CA GLY A 63 -6.91 8.87 9.67
C GLY A 63 -8.18 8.53 8.90
N TRP A 64 -8.95 9.52 8.46
CA TRP A 64 -10.13 9.27 7.63
C TRP A 64 -9.74 8.60 6.32
N ILE A 65 -10.41 7.48 6.04
CA ILE A 65 -10.21 6.68 4.85
C ILE A 65 -11.53 6.00 4.50
N GLU A 66 -11.96 6.16 3.25
CA GLU A 66 -13.21 5.57 2.77
C GLU A 66 -13.01 4.15 2.25
N ASN A 67 -11.95 3.96 1.44
CA ASN A 67 -11.79 2.76 0.62
C ASN A 67 -10.54 1.95 0.98
N ILE A 68 -10.68 0.63 0.82
CA ILE A 68 -9.57 -0.31 0.99
C ILE A 68 -8.70 -0.30 -0.26
N SER A 69 -7.58 0.42 -0.22
CA SER A 69 -6.56 0.35 -1.27
C SER A 69 -5.69 -0.92 -1.13
N ALA A 70 -4.84 -1.18 -2.13
CA ALA A 70 -3.87 -2.27 -2.06
C ALA A 70 -2.87 -2.10 -0.89
N LEU A 71 -2.48 -0.85 -0.60
CA LEU A 71 -1.61 -0.52 0.52
C LEU A 71 -2.33 -0.75 1.86
N THR A 72 -3.56 -0.25 1.98
CA THR A 72 -4.41 -0.45 3.16
C THR A 72 -4.65 -1.93 3.44
N SER A 73 -4.95 -2.71 2.39
CA SER A 73 -5.11 -4.17 2.48
C SER A 73 -3.84 -4.85 3.00
N THR A 74 -2.69 -4.40 2.52
CA THR A 74 -1.39 -4.93 2.95
C THR A 74 -1.19 -4.68 4.45
N PHE A 75 -1.51 -3.49 4.94
CA PHE A 75 -1.36 -3.13 6.36
C PHE A 75 -2.32 -3.93 7.24
N VAL A 76 -3.57 -4.14 6.79
CA VAL A 76 -4.52 -5.03 7.49
C VAL A 76 -3.96 -6.46 7.60
N LEU A 77 -3.39 -7.01 6.51
CA LEU A 77 -2.82 -8.35 6.54
C LEU A 77 -1.58 -8.43 7.44
N ILE A 78 -0.74 -7.39 7.50
CA ILE A 78 0.40 -7.31 8.42
C ILE A 78 -0.10 -7.27 9.87
N GLY A 79 -1.05 -6.38 10.21
CA GLY A 79 -1.58 -6.24 11.57
C GLY A 79 -2.34 -7.47 12.06
N ARG A 80 -2.91 -8.27 11.15
CA ARG A 80 -3.49 -9.59 11.48
C ARG A 80 -2.47 -10.73 11.58
N GLY A 81 -1.18 -10.47 11.30
CA GLY A 81 -0.11 -11.47 11.23
C GLY A 81 -0.19 -12.41 10.03
N CYS A 82 -1.01 -12.07 9.02
CA CYS A 82 -1.22 -12.90 7.84
C CYS A 82 -0.19 -12.64 6.72
N ALA A 83 0.57 -11.56 6.82
CA ALA A 83 1.56 -11.11 5.84
C ALA A 83 2.99 -11.15 6.40
N THR A 84 3.49 -12.33 6.78
CA THR A 84 4.82 -12.47 7.41
C THR A 84 6.03 -12.13 6.54
N ALA A 85 5.81 -12.03 5.23
CA ALA A 85 6.86 -11.78 4.25
C ALA A 85 6.22 -11.34 2.93
N ILE A 86 6.81 -10.28 2.36
CA ILE A 86 6.36 -9.61 1.14
C ILE A 86 7.56 -9.45 0.21
N ARG A 87 7.31 -9.60 -1.10
CA ARG A 87 8.31 -9.33 -2.13
C ARG A 87 8.57 -7.83 -2.22
N GLY A 88 9.80 -7.40 -1.95
CA GLY A 88 10.15 -5.98 -2.03
C GLY A 88 11.56 -5.70 -1.55
N MET A 89 12.01 -4.46 -1.72
CA MET A 89 13.30 -3.99 -1.25
C MET A 89 13.09 -2.93 -0.17
N ARG A 90 13.80 -3.06 0.96
CA ARG A 90 13.66 -2.14 2.11
C ARG A 90 14.08 -0.71 1.77
N GLU A 91 15.08 -0.57 0.90
CA GLU A 91 15.66 0.72 0.53
C GLU A 91 14.84 1.52 -0.47
N VAL A 92 13.87 0.87 -1.13
CA VAL A 92 13.03 1.51 -2.14
C VAL A 92 12.14 2.57 -1.50
N ARG A 93 12.15 3.76 -2.08
CA ARG A 93 11.27 4.87 -1.73
C ARG A 93 9.80 4.51 -1.95
N LEU A 94 9.01 4.75 -0.92
CA LEU A 94 7.56 4.73 -0.93
C LEU A 94 7.05 6.17 -1.17
N ASP A 95 6.40 6.38 -2.30
CA ASP A 95 5.72 7.64 -2.60
C ASP A 95 4.26 7.56 -2.16
N LEU A 96 3.94 8.24 -1.05
CA LEU A 96 2.66 8.20 -0.35
C LEU A 96 2.25 9.61 0.03
N VAL A 97 1.04 10.04 -0.34
CA VAL A 97 0.53 11.38 -0.05
C VAL A 97 -0.79 11.29 0.73
N PRO A 98 -1.00 12.08 1.78
CA PRO A 98 -2.29 12.18 2.46
C PRO A 98 -3.37 12.75 1.53
N VAL A 99 -4.61 12.30 1.69
CA VAL A 99 -5.71 12.70 0.78
C VAL A 99 -6.02 14.21 0.84
N ASP A 100 -5.88 14.82 2.02
CA ASP A 100 -6.07 16.26 2.23
C ASP A 100 -5.07 17.10 1.41
N PHE A 101 -3.80 16.68 1.33
CA PHE A 101 -2.81 17.32 0.45
C PHE A 101 -3.16 17.21 -1.03
N VAL A 102 -3.74 16.07 -1.44
CA VAL A 102 -4.17 15.87 -2.84
C VAL A 102 -5.34 16.80 -3.15
N ILE A 103 -6.28 16.95 -2.22
CA ILE A 103 -7.44 17.84 -2.36
C ILE A 103 -6.97 19.30 -2.46
N ASP A 104 -6.10 19.75 -1.56
CA ASP A 104 -5.52 21.09 -1.59
C ASP A 104 -4.82 21.36 -2.92
N MET A 105 -4.05 20.37 -3.42
CA MET A 105 -3.40 20.49 -4.71
C MET A 105 -4.40 20.60 -5.86
N ILE A 106 -5.52 19.86 -5.83
CA ILE A 106 -6.58 19.99 -6.83
C ILE A 106 -7.21 21.38 -6.80
N ILE A 107 -7.56 21.90 -5.62
CA ILE A 107 -8.18 23.21 -5.44
C ILE A 107 -7.24 24.31 -5.95
N CYS A 108 -5.98 24.31 -5.51
CA CYS A 108 -4.99 25.29 -5.94
C CYS A 108 -4.69 25.19 -7.44
N THR A 109 -4.65 23.98 -8.00
CA THR A 109 -4.43 23.78 -9.44
C THR A 109 -5.60 24.35 -10.25
N ALA A 110 -6.84 24.08 -9.83
CA ALA A 110 -8.02 24.61 -10.49
C ALA A 110 -8.04 26.15 -10.50
N TRP A 111 -7.72 26.77 -9.36
CA TRP A 111 -7.52 28.22 -9.26
C TRP A 111 -6.45 28.72 -10.25
N HIS A 112 -5.27 28.09 -10.23
CA HIS A 112 -4.13 28.55 -11.01
C HIS A 112 -4.39 28.49 -12.52
N VAL A 113 -4.94 27.38 -13.01
CA VAL A 113 -5.19 27.12 -14.44
C VAL A 113 -6.35 27.96 -14.98
N THR A 114 -7.32 28.29 -14.13
CA THR A 114 -8.43 29.17 -14.54
C THR A 114 -7.97 30.60 -14.79
N LEU A 115 -7.02 31.09 -13.97
CA LEU A 115 -6.51 32.46 -14.06
C LEU A 115 -5.30 32.60 -15.00
N HIS A 116 -4.52 31.55 -15.18
CA HIS A 116 -3.33 31.53 -16.02
C HIS A 116 -3.51 30.50 -17.12
N ARG A 117 -4.15 30.90 -18.21
CA ARG A 117 -4.37 30.02 -19.36
C ARG A 117 -3.06 29.81 -20.10
N ASP A 118 -2.60 28.57 -20.09
CA ASP A 118 -1.54 28.08 -20.96
C ASP A 118 -2.17 27.32 -22.13
N HIS A 119 -1.53 27.33 -23.30
CA HIS A 119 -1.97 26.56 -24.48
C HIS A 119 -1.53 25.09 -24.42
N GLU A 120 -1.16 24.63 -23.22
CA GLU A 120 -0.67 23.27 -22.95
C GLU A 120 -1.23 22.76 -21.62
N VAL A 121 -1.62 21.48 -21.61
CA VAL A 121 -2.14 20.83 -20.40
C VAL A 121 -0.98 20.54 -19.44
N LYS A 122 -0.89 21.31 -18.36
CA LYS A 122 0.12 21.12 -17.32
C LYS A 122 -0.16 19.90 -16.45
N VAL A 123 0.91 19.23 -16.04
CA VAL A 123 0.87 18.09 -15.11
C VAL A 123 1.48 18.49 -13.76
N TYR A 124 0.71 18.33 -12.69
CA TYR A 124 1.12 18.59 -11.31
C TYR A 124 1.28 17.26 -10.57
N ASN A 125 2.53 16.81 -10.39
CA ASN A 125 2.82 15.56 -9.68
C ASN A 125 2.73 15.77 -8.15
N CYS A 126 1.61 15.39 -7.54
CA CYS A 126 1.39 15.41 -6.09
C CYS A 126 2.09 14.21 -5.44
N THR A 127 3.31 14.41 -4.95
CA THR A 127 4.20 13.31 -4.54
C THR A 127 4.95 13.66 -3.26
N SER A 128 5.36 12.66 -2.49
CA SER A 128 6.13 12.83 -1.26
C SER A 128 7.64 12.96 -1.49
N ASN A 129 8.07 13.22 -2.72
CA ASN A 129 9.48 13.26 -3.08
C ASN A 129 10.34 14.26 -2.28
N ALA A 130 9.72 15.30 -1.72
CA ALA A 130 10.40 16.29 -0.89
C ALA A 130 10.73 15.79 0.53
N CYS A 131 10.11 14.71 0.99
CA CYS A 131 10.37 14.05 2.26
C CYS A 131 10.41 12.53 2.05
N PRO A 132 11.52 11.97 1.53
CA PRO A 132 11.60 10.56 1.16
C PRO A 132 11.30 9.64 2.35
N PHE A 133 10.41 8.66 2.13
CA PHE A 133 10.11 7.59 3.08
C PHE A 133 10.35 6.25 2.42
N LYS A 134 10.95 5.28 3.13
CA LYS A 134 11.30 3.98 2.56
C LYS A 134 10.33 2.89 2.98
N TRP A 135 10.17 1.86 2.13
CA TRP A 135 9.34 0.71 2.46
C TRP A 135 9.77 -0.01 3.74
N GLY A 136 11.07 -0.09 4.02
CA GLY A 136 11.57 -0.66 5.28
C GLY A 136 11.04 0.09 6.51
N GLN A 137 11.15 1.43 6.49
CA GLN A 137 10.66 2.29 7.58
C GLN A 137 9.15 2.18 7.76
N MET A 138 8.40 2.12 6.66
CA MET A 138 6.95 1.92 6.67
C MET A 138 6.56 0.60 7.35
N ILE A 139 7.20 -0.51 6.96
CA ILE A 139 6.91 -1.82 7.54
C ILE A 139 7.25 -1.86 9.02
N ASP A 140 8.41 -1.32 9.42
CA ASP A 140 8.83 -1.29 10.83
C ASP A 140 7.84 -0.47 11.69
N ALA A 141 7.40 0.68 11.19
CA ALA A 141 6.43 1.53 11.88
C ALA A 141 5.05 0.84 12.01
N ILE A 142 4.58 0.14 10.98
CA ILE A 142 3.32 -0.62 11.05
C ILE A 142 3.43 -1.79 12.03
N LEU A 143 4.56 -2.50 12.04
CA LEU A 143 4.79 -3.59 12.98
C LEU A 143 4.76 -3.07 14.42
N LYS A 144 5.41 -1.93 14.69
CA LYS A 144 5.34 -1.24 15.99
C LYS A 144 3.90 -0.88 16.36
N CYS A 145 3.13 -0.25 15.47
CA CYS A 145 1.72 0.06 15.74
C CYS A 145 0.88 -1.22 15.96
N SER A 146 1.18 -2.30 15.24
CA SER A 146 0.46 -3.57 15.33
C SER A 146 0.74 -4.31 16.65
N THR A 147 1.90 -4.14 17.24
CA THR A 147 2.25 -4.74 18.53
C THR A 147 1.77 -3.90 19.71
N GLU A 148 1.87 -2.57 19.62
CA GLU A 148 1.37 -1.64 20.64
C GLU A 148 -0.16 -1.64 20.70
N MET A 149 -0.81 -1.68 19.54
CA MET A 149 -2.27 -1.61 19.37
C MET A 149 -2.78 -2.76 18.46
N PRO A 150 -2.80 -4.01 18.94
CA PRO A 150 -3.25 -5.14 18.14
C PRO A 150 -4.72 -4.98 17.69
N LEU A 151 -4.99 -5.52 16.51
CA LEU A 151 -6.36 -5.67 16.00
C LEU A 151 -7.11 -6.73 16.82
N ASN A 152 -8.42 -6.59 16.92
CA ASN A 152 -9.23 -7.51 17.72
C ASN A 152 -9.24 -8.93 17.14
N ASP A 153 -9.03 -9.04 15.83
CA ASP A 153 -9.04 -10.27 15.05
C ASP A 153 -7.63 -10.68 14.56
N THR A 154 -6.58 -10.28 15.27
CA THR A 154 -5.21 -10.76 15.02
C THR A 154 -5.15 -12.29 15.08
N LEU A 155 -4.76 -12.92 13.96
CA LEU A 155 -4.74 -14.38 13.80
C LEU A 155 -3.38 -14.97 14.15
N TRP A 156 -2.32 -14.23 13.86
CA TRP A 156 -0.94 -14.61 14.13
C TRP A 156 -0.16 -13.40 14.67
N TYR A 157 1.01 -13.63 15.26
CA TYR A 157 1.85 -12.53 15.70
C TYR A 157 2.28 -11.67 14.49
N PRO A 158 2.06 -10.34 14.52
CA PRO A 158 2.51 -9.43 13.46
C PRO A 158 4.02 -9.48 13.30
N ASP A 159 4.42 -9.95 12.13
CA ASP A 159 5.79 -9.95 11.64
C ASP A 159 5.70 -9.70 10.14
N CYS A 160 6.71 -9.08 9.53
CA CYS A 160 6.74 -8.86 8.09
C CYS A 160 8.16 -8.54 7.62
N SER A 161 8.72 -9.41 6.79
CA SER A 161 10.02 -9.17 6.14
C SER A 161 9.86 -8.81 4.66
N LEU A 162 10.57 -7.77 4.21
CA LEU A 162 10.70 -7.43 2.79
C LEU A 162 11.86 -8.22 2.18
N ILE A 163 11.56 -9.12 1.25
CA ILE A 163 12.54 -10.04 0.68
C ILE A 163 12.76 -9.74 -0.79
N ALA A 164 14.01 -9.40 -1.15
CA ALA A 164 14.45 -9.02 -2.49
C ALA A 164 14.85 -10.21 -3.39
N ASN A 165 15.15 -11.40 -2.86
CA ASN A 165 15.41 -12.63 -3.65
C ASN A 165 14.18 -13.56 -3.77
N ARG A 166 13.82 -13.98 -5.00
CA ARG A 166 12.56 -14.71 -5.29
C ARG A 166 12.54 -16.10 -4.70
N TYR A 167 13.69 -16.75 -4.64
CA TYR A 167 13.86 -18.11 -4.15
C TYR A 167 13.79 -18.11 -2.63
N ILE A 168 14.51 -17.19 -1.98
CA ILE A 168 14.44 -16.96 -0.54
C ILE A 168 13.00 -16.62 -0.13
N HIS A 169 12.33 -15.73 -0.88
CA HIS A 169 10.92 -15.43 -0.62
C HIS A 169 10.06 -16.68 -0.71
N ARG A 170 10.18 -17.52 -1.75
CA ARG A 170 9.40 -18.77 -1.85
C ARG A 170 9.65 -19.71 -0.66
N VAL A 171 10.91 -19.95 -0.29
CA VAL A 171 11.26 -20.86 0.82
C VAL A 171 10.71 -20.33 2.15
N LEU A 172 10.95 -19.05 2.46
CA LEU A 172 10.50 -18.43 3.70
C LEU A 172 8.97 -18.19 3.75
N CYS A 173 8.31 -18.12 2.60
CA CYS A 173 6.87 -17.83 2.54
C CYS A 173 5.98 -19.05 2.40
N VAL A 174 6.39 -20.05 1.62
CA VAL A 174 5.53 -21.18 1.25
C VAL A 174 5.57 -22.23 2.34
N THR A 175 6.76 -22.62 2.81
CA THR A 175 6.93 -23.73 3.75
C THR A 175 6.33 -23.44 5.14
N PRO A 176 6.65 -22.32 5.82
CA PRO A 176 6.16 -22.08 7.18
C PRO A 176 4.76 -21.46 7.26
N ARG A 177 4.17 -20.96 6.16
CA ARG A 177 2.79 -20.40 6.18
C ARG A 177 1.73 -21.35 5.68
N VAL A 178 2.01 -22.09 4.60
CA VAL A 178 1.00 -22.96 3.99
C VAL A 178 0.71 -24.15 4.90
N LEU A 179 1.73 -24.73 5.52
CA LEU A 179 1.55 -25.90 6.38
C LEU A 179 0.66 -25.60 7.60
N PRO A 180 0.91 -24.56 8.43
CA PRO A 180 -0.02 -24.20 9.50
C PRO A 180 -1.42 -23.84 9.00
N ALA A 181 -1.53 -23.18 7.84
CA ALA A 181 -2.83 -22.83 7.28
C ALA A 181 -3.67 -24.05 6.88
N VAL A 182 -3.03 -25.06 6.27
CA VAL A 182 -3.69 -26.33 5.93
C VAL A 182 -4.12 -27.05 7.21
N VAL A 183 -3.25 -27.14 8.22
CA VAL A 183 -3.58 -27.77 9.52
C VAL A 183 -4.77 -27.08 10.18
N ILE A 184 -4.78 -25.74 10.24
CA ILE A 184 -5.89 -24.96 10.80
C ILE A 184 -7.18 -25.21 10.02
N ASP A 185 -7.14 -25.19 8.69
CA ASP A 185 -8.32 -25.41 7.85
C ASP A 185 -8.87 -26.85 7.97
N ILE A 186 -8.00 -27.86 8.12
CA ILE A 186 -8.42 -29.24 8.41
C ILE A 186 -9.13 -29.30 9.77
N PHE A 187 -8.55 -28.70 10.81
CA PHE A 187 -9.14 -28.67 12.14
C PHE A 187 -10.49 -27.93 12.15
N LEU A 188 -10.61 -26.82 11.43
CA LEU A 188 -11.87 -26.10 11.26
C LEU A 188 -12.93 -26.97 10.57
N ARG A 189 -12.57 -27.71 9.51
CA ARG A 189 -13.48 -28.65 8.84
C ARG A 189 -13.96 -29.76 9.76
N LEU A 190 -13.06 -30.34 10.57
CA LEU A 190 -13.41 -31.36 11.55
C LEU A 190 -14.39 -30.84 12.61
N ARG A 191 -14.33 -29.55 12.94
CA ARG A 191 -15.29 -28.86 13.82
C ARG A 191 -16.56 -28.35 13.11
N GLY A 192 -16.78 -28.71 11.84
CA GLY A 192 -17.93 -28.25 11.04
C GLY A 192 -17.86 -26.78 10.63
N SER A 193 -16.73 -26.11 10.83
CA SER A 193 -16.50 -24.71 10.44
C SER A 193 -15.94 -24.61 9.02
N LYS A 194 -16.19 -23.48 8.36
CA LYS A 194 -15.69 -23.23 7.00
C LYS A 194 -14.17 -22.96 7.01
N PRO A 195 -13.37 -23.58 6.12
CA PRO A 195 -11.95 -23.27 5.98
C PRO A 195 -11.77 -21.83 5.50
N MET A 196 -10.84 -21.10 6.10
CA MET A 196 -10.63 -19.67 5.86
C MET A 196 -9.17 -19.34 5.55
N MET A 197 -8.22 -20.04 6.16
CA MET A 197 -6.81 -19.62 6.17
C MET A 197 -6.18 -19.74 4.78
N MET A 198 -6.46 -20.81 4.05
CA MET A 198 -5.95 -20.98 2.68
C MET A 198 -6.53 -19.95 1.71
N LYS A 199 -7.80 -19.57 1.89
CA LYS A 199 -8.42 -18.50 1.10
C LYS A 199 -7.74 -17.15 1.37
N LEU A 200 -7.44 -16.87 2.64
CA LEU A 200 -6.74 -15.66 3.06
C LEU A 200 -5.33 -15.60 2.47
N LEU A 201 -4.55 -16.69 2.56
CA LEU A 201 -3.22 -16.77 1.94
C LEU A 201 -3.26 -16.59 0.42
N LYS A 202 -4.21 -17.22 -0.27
CA LYS A 202 -4.37 -17.08 -1.73
C LYS A 202 -4.68 -15.64 -2.13
N ASN A 203 -5.59 -14.99 -1.41
CA ASN A 203 -5.94 -13.58 -1.65
C ASN A 203 -4.77 -12.64 -1.33
N GLY A 204 -4.04 -12.90 -0.23
CA GLY A 204 -2.83 -12.17 0.13
C GLY A 204 -1.75 -12.30 -0.94
N ASN A 205 -1.49 -13.51 -1.45
CA ASN A 205 -0.52 -13.71 -2.54
C ASN A 205 -0.93 -12.97 -3.82
N LYS A 206 -2.22 -12.94 -4.17
CA LYS A 206 -2.72 -12.15 -5.30
C LYS A 206 -2.44 -10.66 -5.08
N LEU A 207 -2.76 -10.12 -3.90
CA LEU A 207 -2.46 -8.74 -3.53
C LEU A 207 -0.96 -8.43 -3.62
N PHE A 208 -0.10 -9.27 -3.03
CA PHE A 208 1.35 -9.09 -3.04
C PHE A 208 1.94 -9.17 -4.45
N SER A 209 1.36 -9.97 -5.33
CA SER A 209 1.75 -9.99 -6.74
C SER A 209 1.43 -8.67 -7.45
N SER A 210 0.30 -8.03 -7.12
CA SER A 210 -0.11 -6.75 -7.69
C SER A 210 0.71 -5.56 -7.18
N VAL A 211 1.16 -5.58 -5.93
CA VAL A 211 2.00 -4.50 -5.37
C VAL A 211 3.49 -4.68 -5.65
N LYS A 212 3.92 -5.87 -6.07
CA LYS A 212 5.34 -6.21 -6.33
C LYS A 212 6.05 -5.18 -7.22
N TYR A 213 5.40 -4.69 -8.26
CA TYR A 213 6.00 -3.71 -9.16
C TYR A 213 6.40 -2.44 -8.40
N PHE A 214 5.54 -1.96 -7.51
CA PHE A 214 5.71 -0.74 -6.71
C PHE A 214 6.68 -0.90 -5.53
N THR A 215 6.87 -2.11 -5.02
CA THR A 215 7.83 -2.39 -3.93
C THR A 215 9.24 -2.71 -4.41
N MET A 216 9.44 -2.82 -5.73
CA MET A 216 10.72 -3.22 -6.34
C MET A 216 11.33 -2.15 -7.25
N HIS A 217 10.64 -1.03 -7.50
CA HIS A 217 11.15 0.05 -8.33
C HIS A 217 10.98 1.38 -7.62
N GLU A 218 11.85 2.33 -7.95
CA GLU A 218 11.78 3.71 -7.48
C GLU A 218 11.43 4.64 -8.64
N TRP A 219 10.79 5.75 -8.30
CA TRP A 219 10.46 6.80 -9.25
C TRP A 219 10.92 8.14 -8.72
N THR A 220 11.45 8.97 -9.61
CA THR A 220 11.69 10.38 -9.36
C THR A 220 10.73 11.17 -10.24
N PHE A 221 9.88 11.97 -9.63
CA PHE A 221 8.87 12.77 -10.34
C PHE A 221 9.34 14.22 -10.45
N GLN A 222 9.14 14.81 -11.63
CA GLN A 222 9.38 16.24 -11.85
C GLN A 222 8.39 17.08 -11.03
N LYS A 223 8.87 18.17 -10.42
CA LYS A 223 8.11 18.94 -9.42
C LYS A 223 7.97 20.43 -9.73
N ASP A 224 8.37 20.85 -10.93
CA ASP A 224 8.50 22.26 -11.26
C ASP A 224 7.15 22.97 -11.20
N ASN A 225 6.11 22.38 -11.80
CA ASN A 225 4.74 22.91 -11.77
C ASN A 225 4.18 22.99 -10.34
N CYS A 226 4.38 21.95 -9.51
CA CYS A 226 3.93 21.95 -8.12
C CYS A 226 4.66 22.99 -7.28
N SER A 227 5.98 23.14 -7.50
CA SER A 227 6.80 24.10 -6.76
C SER A 227 6.47 25.54 -7.14
N ASP A 228 6.18 25.79 -8.42
CA ASP A 228 5.71 27.08 -8.91
C ASP A 228 4.33 27.44 -8.35
N LEU A 229 3.40 26.47 -8.36
CA LEU A 229 2.08 26.63 -7.76
C LEU A 229 2.17 26.96 -6.27
N ALA A 230 2.95 26.19 -5.51
CA ALA A 230 3.14 26.43 -4.08
C ALA A 230 3.75 27.81 -3.80
N ARG A 231 4.68 28.29 -4.66
CA ARG A 231 5.25 29.64 -4.54
C ARG A 231 4.18 30.72 -4.74
N LYS A 232 3.33 30.58 -5.76
CA LYS A 232 2.25 31.52 -6.06
C LYS A 232 1.19 31.55 -4.98
N VAL A 233 0.79 30.39 -4.46
CA VAL A 233 -0.18 30.27 -3.38
C VAL A 233 0.33 30.91 -2.09
N LYS A 234 1.63 30.80 -1.78
CA LYS A 234 2.27 31.46 -0.63
C LYS A 234 2.26 32.99 -0.69
N MET A 235 1.92 33.60 -1.83
CA MET A 235 1.81 35.07 -1.94
C MET A 235 0.47 35.60 -1.41
N PHE A 236 -0.49 34.72 -1.12
CA PHE A 236 -1.80 35.09 -0.56
C PHE A 236 -1.76 35.12 0.97
N ASN A 237 -2.56 36.01 1.57
CA ASN A 237 -2.66 36.13 3.03
C ASN A 237 -3.22 34.86 3.70
N ASP A 238 -4.08 34.11 2.98
CA ASP A 238 -4.74 32.91 3.49
C ASP A 238 -3.99 31.62 3.08
N SER A 239 -2.70 31.71 2.74
CA SER A 239 -1.93 30.56 2.23
C SER A 239 -1.85 29.39 3.21
N ASP A 240 -1.98 29.67 4.51
CA ASP A 240 -1.92 28.67 5.57
C ASP A 240 -3.15 27.74 5.60
N MET A 241 -4.23 28.10 4.88
CA MET A 241 -5.41 27.26 4.73
C MET A 241 -5.16 26.03 3.85
N VAL A 242 -4.12 26.02 3.02
CA VAL A 242 -3.83 24.96 2.06
C VAL A 242 -2.44 24.38 2.21
N LYS A 243 -2.31 23.06 2.11
CA LYS A 243 -1.06 22.33 2.33
C LYS A 243 -0.55 21.75 1.04
N LEU A 244 0.47 22.42 0.50
CA LEU A 244 1.12 22.01 -0.75
C LEU A 244 2.55 21.47 -0.57
N ASP A 245 3.09 21.49 0.66
CA ASP A 245 4.46 21.05 0.95
C ASP A 245 4.51 19.97 2.04
N LEU A 246 5.07 18.81 1.69
CA LEU A 246 5.18 17.63 2.55
C LEU A 246 6.51 17.58 3.34
N ARG A 247 7.40 18.57 3.22
CA ARG A 247 8.71 18.57 3.91
C ARG A 247 8.62 18.48 5.43
N ALA A 248 7.57 19.05 6.03
CA ALA A 248 7.36 19.03 7.48
C ALA A 248 6.70 17.73 7.99
N MET A 249 6.47 16.74 7.12
CA MET A 249 5.75 15.52 7.50
C MET A 249 6.55 14.64 8.46
N ASN A 250 5.94 14.30 9.59
CA ASN A 250 6.42 13.23 10.48
C ASN A 250 5.81 11.89 10.05
N TRP A 251 6.60 11.06 9.37
CA TRP A 251 6.16 9.77 8.87
C TRP A 251 5.75 8.79 9.96
N GLU A 252 6.43 8.75 11.11
CA GLU A 252 6.07 7.82 12.19
C GLU A 252 4.68 8.16 12.75
N LYS A 253 4.41 9.44 13.01
CA LYS A 253 3.09 9.92 13.43
C LYS A 253 2.03 9.63 12.37
N TYR A 254 2.35 9.86 11.09
CA TYR A 254 1.41 9.62 10.00
C TYR A 254 1.08 8.13 9.83
N VAL A 255 2.04 7.23 9.99
CA VAL A 255 1.79 5.78 9.98
C VAL A 255 0.90 5.36 11.14
N ALA A 256 1.09 5.92 12.34
CA ALA A 256 0.21 5.66 13.48
C ALA A 256 -1.22 6.15 13.20
N ILE A 257 -1.38 7.36 12.66
CA ILE A 257 -2.68 7.90 12.21
C ILE A 257 -3.33 6.97 11.19
N TYR A 258 -2.56 6.48 10.22
CA TYR A 258 -3.05 5.56 9.21
C TYR A 258 -3.50 4.24 9.82
N TYR A 259 -2.68 3.62 10.65
CA TYR A 259 -3.04 2.38 11.31
C TYR A 259 -4.30 2.51 12.19
N MET A 260 -4.44 3.62 12.92
CA MET A 260 -5.67 3.95 13.66
C MET A 260 -6.87 4.16 12.74
N GLY A 261 -6.67 4.84 11.61
CA GLY A 261 -7.68 5.04 10.57
C GLY A 261 -8.21 3.73 10.00
N ILE A 262 -7.32 2.77 9.72
CA ILE A 262 -7.68 1.41 9.31
C ILE A 262 -8.56 0.75 10.36
N ARG A 263 -8.15 0.77 11.62
CA ARG A 263 -8.93 0.17 12.71
C ARG A 263 -10.33 0.78 12.81
N LYS A 264 -10.44 2.10 12.76
CA LYS A 264 -11.67 2.85 12.98
C LYS A 264 -12.61 2.81 11.77
N PHE A 265 -12.14 3.20 10.59
CA PHE A 265 -12.99 3.41 9.41
C PHE A 265 -13.15 2.15 8.57
N ILE A 266 -12.07 1.38 8.38
CA ILE A 266 -12.08 0.17 7.55
C ILE A 266 -12.61 -1.03 8.34
N LEU A 267 -12.03 -1.30 9.51
CA LEU A 267 -12.36 -2.49 10.30
C LEU A 267 -13.51 -2.26 11.28
N LYS A 268 -13.85 -1.01 11.57
CA LYS A 268 -14.91 -0.62 12.52
C LYS A 268 -14.76 -1.32 13.88
N GLN A 269 -13.54 -1.32 14.41
CA GLN A 269 -13.19 -2.02 15.65
C GLN A 269 -12.92 -1.06 16.81
N ASP A 270 -13.62 -1.27 17.93
CA ASP A 270 -13.31 -0.61 19.19
C ASP A 270 -12.07 -1.20 19.88
N PHE A 271 -11.54 -0.48 20.87
CA PHE A 271 -10.45 -0.98 21.70
C PHE A 271 -10.91 -2.13 22.60
N LYS A 272 -10.23 -3.29 22.55
CA LYS A 272 -10.44 -4.42 23.44
C LYS A 272 -9.15 -4.79 24.15
N SER A 273 -9.16 -4.76 25.48
CA SER A 273 -8.01 -5.16 26.31
C SER A 273 -7.58 -6.62 26.08
N THR A 274 -8.53 -7.48 25.71
CA THR A 274 -8.29 -8.90 25.38
C THR A 274 -7.38 -9.10 24.16
N ALA A 275 -7.32 -8.13 23.25
CA ALA A 275 -6.46 -8.21 22.07
C ALA A 275 -4.97 -8.27 22.46
N ARG A 276 -4.56 -7.51 23.48
CA ARG A 276 -3.17 -7.50 23.96
C ARG A 276 -2.81 -8.82 24.66
N GLN A 277 -3.70 -9.38 25.47
CA GLN A 277 -3.50 -10.70 26.08
C GLN A 277 -3.37 -11.82 25.04
N ARG A 278 -4.21 -11.79 23.99
CA ARG A 278 -4.12 -12.72 22.86
C ARG A 278 -2.79 -12.57 22.13
N LEU A 279 -2.34 -11.34 21.89
CA LEU A 279 -1.07 -11.07 21.22
C LEU A 279 0.12 -11.68 21.98
N SER A 280 0.16 -11.57 23.31
CA SER A 280 1.23 -12.19 24.13
C SER A 280 1.26 -13.71 23.99
N ARG A 281 0.12 -14.39 23.85
CA ARG A 281 0.07 -15.84 23.58
C ARG A 281 0.57 -16.15 22.16
N LEU A 282 0.13 -15.36 21.19
CA LEU A 282 0.54 -15.49 19.80
C LEU A 282 2.06 -15.27 19.62
N TYR A 283 2.68 -14.41 20.42
CA TYR A 283 4.13 -14.21 20.43
C TYR A 283 4.87 -15.52 20.74
N TRP A 284 4.50 -16.21 21.81
CA TRP A 284 5.14 -17.49 22.18
C TRP A 284 4.88 -18.58 21.14
N ILE A 285 3.66 -18.68 20.63
CA ILE A 285 3.32 -19.61 19.54
C ILE A 285 4.18 -19.34 18.32
N HIS A 286 4.31 -18.07 17.93
CA HIS A 286 5.14 -17.64 16.81
C HIS A 286 6.61 -18.03 17.02
N GLN A 287 7.14 -17.82 18.23
CA GLN A 287 8.54 -18.12 18.51
C GLN A 287 8.85 -19.61 18.53
N ILE A 288 7.96 -20.42 19.11
CA ILE A 288 8.06 -21.88 19.05
C ILE A 288 7.99 -22.37 17.59
N THR A 289 7.10 -21.78 16.78
CA THR A 289 6.96 -22.12 15.35
C THR A 289 8.22 -21.77 14.55
N LYS A 290 8.84 -20.62 14.83
CA LYS A 290 10.12 -20.22 14.20
C LYS A 290 11.25 -21.18 14.59
N MET A 291 11.41 -21.46 15.88
CA MET A 291 12.47 -22.34 16.36
C MET A 291 12.31 -23.77 15.81
N SER A 292 11.10 -24.33 15.86
CA SER A 292 10.82 -25.66 15.29
C SER A 292 11.10 -25.70 13.78
N GLY A 293 10.74 -24.65 13.03
CA GLY A 293 11.06 -24.56 11.61
C GLY A 293 12.57 -24.56 11.32
N ILE A 294 13.36 -23.84 12.12
CA ILE A 294 14.84 -23.84 12.00
C ILE A 294 15.41 -25.22 12.34
N THR A 295 14.95 -25.84 13.42
CA THR A 295 15.40 -27.19 13.82
C THR A 295 15.11 -28.24 12.75
N ILE A 296 13.90 -28.22 12.16
CA ILE A 296 13.53 -29.12 11.05
C ILE A 296 14.43 -28.89 9.83
N LEU A 297 14.70 -27.63 9.49
CA LEU A 297 15.56 -27.30 8.35
C LEU A 297 17.00 -27.78 8.56
N LEU A 298 17.56 -27.60 9.76
CA LEU A 298 18.88 -28.12 10.14
C LEU A 298 18.93 -29.65 10.11
N TRP A 299 17.87 -30.32 10.59
CA TRP A 299 17.77 -31.78 10.57
C TRP A 299 17.72 -32.33 9.13
N ILE A 300 16.95 -31.70 8.24
CA ILE A 300 16.92 -32.06 6.82
C ILE A 300 18.30 -31.90 6.18
N ILE A 301 19.01 -30.79 6.47
CA ILE A 301 20.37 -30.58 5.96
C ILE A 301 21.32 -31.67 6.48
N TYR A 302 21.24 -32.01 7.76
CA TYR A 302 22.03 -33.07 8.36
C TYR A 302 21.83 -34.41 7.63
N CYS A 303 20.58 -34.83 7.39
CA CYS A 303 20.25 -36.07 6.68
C CYS A 303 20.60 -36.07 5.18
N ILE A 304 20.84 -34.91 4.57
CA ILE A 304 21.27 -34.80 3.16
C ILE A 304 22.81 -34.85 3.06
N VAL A 305 23.50 -34.32 4.06
CA VAL A 305 24.97 -34.21 4.09
C VAL A 305 25.62 -35.47 4.64
N TYR A 306 24.97 -36.16 5.58
CA TYR A 306 25.44 -37.37 6.26
C TYR A 306 24.45 -38.52 6.05
#